data_AF-A0A0Q5M0E1-F1
#
_entry.id   AF-A0A0Q5M0E1-F1
#
_cell.length_a   1.000
_cell.length_b   1.000
_cell.length_c   1.000
_cell.angle_alpha   90.00
_cell.angle_beta   90.00
_cell.angle_gamma   90.00
#
_symmetry.space_group_name_H-M   'P 1'
#
loop_
_entity.id
_entity.type
_entity.pdbx_description
1 polymer ?
#
loop_
_entity_poly.entity_id
_entity_poly.type
_entity_poly.pdbx_seq_one_letter_code
_entity_poly.pdbx_strand_id
1 'polypeptide(L)'
;MSCIRFNTPAQRQAMRDHSPAMLTAEEAAALHPAPEFTESKLRRLRLLATNPNPKIREAVASSYNTPEDLFVTLANDPDEGVRGCVAKNEATPCDILRSLASDRSETVRGWVAVNYYVPSDVMEKLAQDRSRTVRSLVKWKAELAAEAENAGEPQIAQTAEPALRP
;
A
#
# COMPACT_ATOMS: atom_id res chain seq x y z
N MET A 1 24.15 43.95 -3.27
CA MET A 1 25.24 43.09 -3.75
C MET A 1 25.16 41.77 -3.00
N SER A 2 24.69 40.71 -3.67
CA SER A 2 24.56 39.37 -3.06
C SER A 2 25.89 38.62 -3.21
N CYS A 3 26.52 38.28 -2.10
CA CYS A 3 27.77 37.53 -2.07
C CYS A 3 27.45 36.03 -2.16
N ILE A 4 27.40 35.47 -3.37
CA ILE A 4 27.34 34.01 -3.54
C ILE A 4 28.73 33.47 -3.23
N ARG A 5 28.86 32.78 -2.09
CA ARG A 5 30.11 32.12 -1.69
C ARG A 5 30.11 30.70 -2.24
N PHE A 6 31.07 30.38 -3.12
CA PHE A 6 31.25 29.02 -3.62
C PHE A 6 32.17 28.23 -2.69
N ASN A 7 31.76 27.01 -2.34
CA ASN A 7 32.60 26.10 -1.55
C ASN A 7 33.85 25.69 -2.33
N THR A 8 35.00 25.66 -1.65
CA THR A 8 36.26 25.19 -2.24
C THR A 8 36.15 23.70 -2.62
N PRO A 9 37.00 23.19 -3.53
CA PRO A 9 37.04 21.76 -3.84
C PRO A 9 37.25 20.88 -2.61
N ALA A 10 38.10 21.30 -1.67
CA ALA A 10 38.34 20.59 -0.41
C ALA A 10 37.09 20.57 0.50
N GLN A 11 36.37 21.69 0.57
CA GLN A 11 35.10 21.76 1.31
C GLN A 11 34.02 20.87 0.68
N ARG A 12 33.95 20.83 -0.66
CA ARG A 12 33.03 19.93 -1.37
C ARG A 12 33.38 18.45 -1.19
N GLN A 13 34.67 18.11 -1.14
CA GLN A 13 35.10 16.73 -0.89
C GLN A 13 34.79 16.31 0.56
N ALA A 14 35.11 17.16 1.54
CA ALA A 14 34.77 16.88 2.94
C ALA A 14 33.26 16.66 3.15
N MET A 15 32.40 17.42 2.44
CA MET A 15 30.95 17.21 2.46
C MET A 15 30.49 15.89 1.82
N ARG A 16 31.24 15.34 0.86
CA ARG A 16 30.97 14.02 0.27
C ARG A 16 31.43 12.91 1.19
N ASP A 17 32.60 13.05 1.80
CA ASP A 17 33.16 12.05 2.73
C ASP A 17 32.30 11.91 3.99
N HIS A 18 31.63 13.00 4.39
CA HIS A 18 30.71 13.04 5.55
C HIS A 18 29.24 13.03 5.12
N SER A 19 28.96 12.83 3.82
CA SER A 19 27.59 12.65 3.39
C SER A 19 27.10 11.32 3.97
N PRO A 20 26.01 11.31 4.72
CA PRO A 20 25.47 10.06 5.22
C PRO A 20 25.21 9.16 4.02
N ALA A 21 25.78 7.95 4.04
CA ALA A 21 25.37 6.92 3.11
C ALA A 21 23.86 6.73 3.34
N MET A 22 23.06 6.98 2.30
CA MET A 22 21.64 6.70 2.35
C MET A 22 21.51 5.19 2.47
N LEU A 23 21.26 4.72 3.70
CA LEU A 23 21.01 3.31 3.96
C LEU A 23 19.81 2.87 3.13
N THR A 24 19.92 1.68 2.57
CA THR A 24 18.75 0.98 2.03
C THR A 24 17.76 0.68 3.15
N ALA A 25 16.50 0.43 2.80
CA ALA A 25 15.48 0.07 3.79
C ALA A 25 15.87 -1.19 4.59
N GLU A 26 16.54 -2.16 3.94
CA GLU A 26 17.02 -3.38 4.57
C GLU A 26 18.14 -3.11 5.59
N GLU A 27 19.12 -2.28 5.24
CA GLU A 27 20.21 -1.91 6.15
C GLU A 27 19.70 -1.12 7.35
N ALA A 28 18.76 -0.19 7.14
CA ALA A 28 18.12 0.54 8.22
C ALA A 28 17.32 -0.39 9.14
N ALA A 29 16.61 -1.38 8.59
CA ALA A 29 15.87 -2.37 9.36
C ALA A 29 16.79 -3.31 10.15
N ALA A 30 17.94 -3.70 9.59
CA ALA A 30 18.92 -4.53 10.27
C ALA A 30 19.57 -3.81 11.46
N LEU A 31 19.85 -2.51 11.31
CA LEU A 31 20.40 -1.67 12.38
C LEU A 31 19.36 -1.34 13.46
N HIS A 32 18.09 -1.23 13.07
CA HIS A 32 16.99 -0.84 13.95
C HIS A 32 15.80 -1.78 13.77
N PRO A 33 15.92 -3.05 14.24
CA PRO A 33 14.83 -4.01 14.08
C PRO A 33 13.60 -3.52 14.83
N ALA A 34 12.45 -3.58 14.17
CA ALA A 34 11.18 -3.30 14.81
C ALA A 34 10.95 -4.32 15.95
N PRO A 35 10.46 -3.89 17.12
CA PRO A 35 10.21 -4.81 18.22
C PRO A 35 9.15 -5.85 17.82
N GLU A 36 9.36 -7.08 18.27
CA GLU A 36 8.44 -8.19 17.99
C GLU A 36 7.01 -7.88 18.47
N PHE A 37 6.04 -8.45 17.74
CA PHE A 37 4.65 -8.30 18.08
C PHE A 37 4.27 -9.22 19.26
N THR A 38 4.37 -8.69 20.47
CA THR A 38 4.11 -9.45 21.70
C THR A 38 2.63 -9.75 21.92
N GLU A 39 2.33 -10.79 22.71
CA GLU A 39 0.97 -11.14 23.13
C GLU A 39 0.23 -9.97 23.81
N SER A 40 0.94 -9.17 24.60
CA SER A 40 0.39 -7.95 25.22
C SER A 40 -0.15 -6.96 24.18
N LYS A 41 0.49 -6.88 23.01
CA LYS A 41 0.06 -6.02 21.90
C LYS A 41 -1.15 -6.62 21.18
N LEU A 42 -1.20 -7.94 20.99
CA LEU A 42 -2.37 -8.65 20.45
C LEU A 42 -3.59 -8.42 21.32
N ARG A 43 -3.44 -8.61 22.63
CA ARG A 43 -4.51 -8.39 23.61
C ARG A 43 -5.04 -6.96 23.56
N ARG A 44 -4.16 -5.96 23.38
CA ARG A 44 -4.57 -4.57 23.22
C ARG A 44 -5.36 -4.34 21.93
N LEU A 45 -4.94 -4.91 20.80
CA LEU A 45 -5.71 -4.82 19.55
C LEU A 45 -7.11 -5.42 19.71
N ARG A 46 -7.23 -6.59 20.34
CA ARG A 46 -8.52 -7.23 20.61
C ARG A 46 -9.44 -6.34 21.46
N LEU A 47 -8.91 -5.69 22.50
CA LEU A 47 -9.66 -4.75 23.33
C LEU A 47 -10.13 -3.52 22.53
N LEU A 48 -9.27 -2.97 21.67
CA LEU A 48 -9.59 -1.80 20.85
C LEU A 48 -10.60 -2.15 19.75
N ALA A 49 -10.57 -3.37 19.22
CA ALA A 49 -11.51 -3.85 18.22
C ALA A 49 -12.95 -3.94 18.74
N THR A 50 -13.17 -4.00 20.05
CA THR A 50 -14.51 -4.01 20.66
C THR A 50 -14.89 -2.65 21.25
N ASN A 51 -14.14 -1.59 20.96
CA ASN A 51 -14.41 -0.27 21.54
C ASN A 51 -15.75 0.29 21.01
N PRO A 52 -16.58 0.93 21.85
CA PRO A 52 -17.83 1.55 21.40
C PRO A 52 -17.65 2.59 20.30
N ASN A 53 -16.52 3.33 20.30
CA ASN A 53 -16.23 4.34 19.30
C ASN A 53 -15.75 3.69 17.99
N PRO A 54 -16.48 3.83 16.88
CA PRO A 54 -16.09 3.26 15.59
C PRO A 54 -14.73 3.78 15.10
N LYS A 55 -14.35 5.02 15.43
CA LYS A 55 -13.04 5.58 15.04
C LYS A 55 -11.86 4.84 15.67
N ILE A 56 -12.04 4.28 16.87
CA ILE A 56 -11.02 3.43 17.49
C ILE A 56 -10.95 2.08 16.79
N ARG A 57 -12.09 1.51 16.39
CA ARG A 57 -12.13 0.26 15.62
C ARG A 57 -11.57 0.41 14.20
N GLU A 58 -11.81 1.55 13.55
CA GLU A 58 -11.20 1.92 12.25
C GLU A 58 -9.67 1.92 12.33
N ALA A 59 -9.10 2.42 13.43
CA ALA A 59 -7.65 2.42 13.64
C ALA A 59 -7.07 1.00 13.78
N VAL A 60 -7.84 0.08 14.39
CA VAL A 60 -7.47 -1.34 14.40
C VAL A 60 -7.60 -1.93 13.00
N ALA A 61 -8.71 -1.72 12.31
CA ALA A 61 -8.93 -2.23 10.95
C ALA A 61 -7.87 -1.76 9.94
N SER A 62 -7.31 -0.57 10.14
CA SER A 62 -6.26 0.01 9.26
C SER A 62 -4.83 -0.42 9.63
N SER A 63 -4.64 -1.17 10.72
CA SER A 63 -3.30 -1.61 11.13
C SER A 63 -2.80 -2.77 10.26
N TYR A 64 -1.54 -2.70 9.82
CA TYR A 64 -0.89 -3.79 9.09
C TYR A 64 -0.71 -5.06 9.95
N ASN A 65 -0.67 -4.91 11.28
CA ASN A 65 -0.46 -6.01 12.22
C ASN A 65 -1.79 -6.56 12.78
N THR A 66 -2.91 -6.31 12.10
CA THR A 66 -4.20 -6.80 12.56
C THR A 66 -4.27 -8.32 12.36
N PRO A 67 -4.50 -9.09 13.43
CA PRO A 67 -4.68 -10.53 13.32
C PRO A 67 -5.87 -10.90 12.42
N GLU A 68 -5.77 -12.04 11.76
CA GLU A 68 -6.81 -12.54 10.84
C GLU A 68 -8.17 -12.70 11.51
N ASP A 69 -8.22 -13.19 12.76
CA ASP A 69 -9.47 -13.31 13.55
C ASP A 69 -10.15 -11.95 13.76
N LEU A 70 -9.36 -10.87 13.93
CA LEU A 70 -9.90 -9.53 14.02
C LEU A 70 -10.40 -9.00 12.68
N PHE A 71 -9.75 -9.33 11.55
CA PHE A 71 -10.29 -8.94 10.25
C PHE A 71 -11.66 -9.56 9.99
N VAL A 72 -11.87 -10.83 10.36
CA VAL A 72 -13.19 -11.49 10.22
C VAL A 72 -14.24 -10.76 11.06
N THR A 73 -13.88 -10.36 12.27
CA THR A 73 -14.79 -9.63 13.18
C THR A 73 -15.11 -8.23 12.63
N LEU A 74 -14.09 -7.47 12.24
CA LEU A 74 -14.21 -6.08 11.77
C LEU A 74 -14.85 -5.99 10.37
N ALA A 75 -14.73 -7.02 9.54
CA ALA A 75 -15.42 -7.09 8.25
C ALA A 75 -16.95 -7.21 8.42
N ASN A 76 -17.43 -7.65 9.57
CA ASN A 76 -18.85 -7.73 9.92
C ASN A 76 -19.30 -6.58 10.84
N ASP A 77 -18.45 -5.56 11.04
CA ASP A 77 -18.75 -4.45 11.95
C ASP A 77 -20.01 -3.71 11.50
N PRO A 78 -20.90 -3.27 12.42
CA PRO A 78 -22.07 -2.49 12.05
C PRO A 78 -21.71 -1.17 11.35
N ASP A 79 -20.58 -0.56 11.70
CA ASP A 79 -20.12 0.70 11.13
C ASP A 79 -19.50 0.51 9.74
N GLU A 80 -19.95 1.32 8.79
CA GLU A 80 -19.45 1.29 7.41
C GLU A 80 -17.98 1.70 7.30
N GLY A 81 -17.54 2.69 8.08
CA GLY A 81 -16.16 3.18 8.07
C GLY A 81 -15.18 2.10 8.49
N VAL A 82 -15.52 1.33 9.53
CA VAL A 82 -14.72 0.18 9.98
C VAL A 82 -14.58 -0.86 8.87
N ARG A 83 -15.68 -1.28 8.24
CA ARG A 83 -15.65 -2.25 7.12
C ARG A 83 -14.86 -1.71 5.93
N GLY A 84 -14.96 -0.41 5.65
CA GLY A 84 -14.20 0.28 4.62
C GLY A 84 -12.68 0.27 4.89
N CYS A 85 -12.27 0.48 6.15
CA CYS A 85 -10.88 0.35 6.57
C CYS A 85 -10.34 -1.08 6.35
N VAL A 86 -11.14 -2.11 6.64
CA VAL A 86 -10.77 -3.50 6.32
C VAL A 86 -10.62 -3.69 4.82
N ALA A 87 -11.58 -3.21 4.02
CA ALA A 87 -11.52 -3.32 2.56
C ALA A 87 -10.28 -2.63 1.96
N LYS A 88 -9.85 -1.51 2.54
CA LYS A 88 -8.68 -0.73 2.09
C LYS A 88 -7.35 -1.33 2.53
N ASN A 89 -7.31 -2.10 3.62
CA ASN A 89 -6.07 -2.61 4.20
C ASN A 89 -5.44 -3.69 3.30
N GLU A 90 -4.14 -3.53 3.03
CA GLU A 90 -3.34 -4.44 2.21
C GLU A 90 -3.08 -5.79 2.88
N ALA A 91 -3.10 -5.83 4.21
CA ALA A 91 -2.95 -7.05 4.98
C ALA A 91 -4.24 -7.89 5.06
N THR A 92 -5.36 -7.40 4.50
CA THR A 92 -6.64 -8.10 4.56
C THR A 92 -6.61 -9.36 3.70
N PRO A 93 -6.91 -10.53 4.27
CA PRO A 93 -7.00 -11.79 3.53
C PRO A 93 -7.98 -11.74 2.35
N CYS A 94 -7.63 -12.42 1.26
CA CYS A 94 -8.44 -12.45 0.04
C CYS A 94 -9.87 -12.96 0.26
N ASP A 95 -10.07 -13.92 1.17
CA ASP A 95 -11.42 -14.44 1.48
C ASP A 95 -12.32 -13.38 2.13
N ILE A 96 -11.72 -12.49 2.91
CA ILE A 96 -12.43 -11.37 3.53
C ILE A 96 -12.76 -10.32 2.47
N LEU A 97 -11.85 -10.05 1.54
CA LEU A 97 -12.11 -9.17 0.39
C LEU A 97 -13.25 -9.72 -0.49
N ARG A 98 -13.31 -11.03 -0.73
CA ARG A 98 -14.42 -11.70 -1.44
C ARG A 98 -15.76 -11.48 -0.75
N SER A 99 -15.79 -11.55 0.57
CA SER A 99 -17.00 -11.27 1.36
C SER A 99 -17.42 -9.81 1.22
N LEU A 100 -16.47 -8.88 1.44
CA LEU A 100 -16.70 -7.42 1.37
C LEU A 100 -17.09 -6.94 -0.03
N ALA A 101 -16.73 -7.66 -1.09
CA ALA A 101 -17.20 -7.39 -2.45
C ALA A 101 -18.72 -7.50 -2.61
N SER A 102 -19.42 -8.12 -1.64
CA SER A 102 -20.88 -8.19 -1.59
C SER A 102 -21.48 -7.28 -0.52
N ASP A 103 -20.68 -6.39 0.10
CA ASP A 103 -21.14 -5.54 1.20
C ASP A 103 -22.35 -4.70 0.77
N ARG A 104 -23.25 -4.44 1.71
CA ARG A 104 -24.42 -3.59 1.48
C ARG A 104 -24.05 -2.17 1.06
N SER A 105 -22.95 -1.63 1.58
CA SER A 105 -22.47 -0.28 1.29
C SER A 105 -21.73 -0.23 -0.04
N GLU A 106 -22.08 0.76 -0.86
CA GLU A 106 -21.32 1.10 -2.06
C GLU A 106 -19.88 1.53 -1.73
N THR A 107 -19.68 2.31 -0.67
CA THR A 107 -18.38 2.83 -0.28
C THR A 107 -17.40 1.69 0.04
N VAL A 108 -17.87 0.67 0.76
CA VAL A 108 -17.05 -0.49 1.12
C VAL A 108 -16.66 -1.27 -0.14
N ARG A 109 -17.62 -1.55 -1.03
CA ARG A 109 -17.32 -2.23 -2.31
C ARG A 109 -16.38 -1.41 -3.20
N GLY A 110 -16.48 -0.08 -3.15
CA GLY A 110 -15.54 0.82 -3.81
C GLY A 110 -14.11 0.70 -3.26
N TRP A 111 -13.95 0.62 -1.94
CA TRP A 111 -12.63 0.38 -1.33
C TRP A 111 -12.05 -0.97 -1.70
N VAL A 112 -12.89 -2.02 -1.81
CA VAL A 112 -12.45 -3.32 -2.36
C VAL A 112 -11.97 -3.13 -3.79
N ALA A 113 -12.69 -2.42 -4.67
CA ALA A 113 -12.23 -2.22 -6.06
C ALA A 113 -10.84 -1.54 -6.14
N VAL A 114 -10.55 -0.61 -5.23
CA VAL A 114 -9.30 0.17 -5.22
C VAL A 114 -8.14 -0.60 -4.57
N ASN A 115 -8.39 -1.54 -3.66
CA ASN A 115 -7.33 -2.30 -3.01
C ASN A 115 -6.49 -3.08 -4.03
N TYR A 116 -5.16 -2.96 -3.96
CA TYR A 116 -4.24 -3.54 -4.94
C TYR A 116 -4.21 -5.07 -4.92
N TYR A 117 -4.41 -5.69 -3.76
CA TYR A 117 -4.29 -7.14 -3.53
C TYR A 117 -5.60 -7.90 -3.76
N VAL A 118 -6.59 -7.26 -4.36
CA VAL A 118 -7.89 -7.88 -4.64
C VAL A 118 -7.76 -8.95 -5.71
N PRO A 119 -8.29 -10.16 -5.49
CA PRO A 119 -8.17 -11.24 -6.45
C PRO A 119 -9.05 -10.98 -7.69
N SER A 120 -8.69 -11.59 -8.82
CA SER A 120 -9.30 -11.31 -10.13
C SER A 120 -10.79 -11.65 -10.19
N ASP A 121 -11.22 -12.74 -9.53
CA ASP A 121 -12.63 -13.13 -9.40
C ASP A 121 -13.48 -12.04 -8.74
N VAL A 122 -12.92 -11.34 -7.76
CA VAL A 122 -13.58 -10.20 -7.10
C VAL A 122 -13.66 -9.00 -8.04
N MET A 123 -12.61 -8.70 -8.80
CA MET A 123 -12.62 -7.62 -9.78
C MET A 123 -13.67 -7.86 -10.88
N GLU A 124 -13.79 -9.08 -11.39
CA GLU A 124 -14.83 -9.48 -12.36
C GLU A 124 -16.24 -9.28 -11.81
N LYS A 125 -16.47 -9.67 -10.55
CA LYS A 125 -17.73 -9.44 -9.87
C LYS A 125 -18.06 -7.95 -9.72
N LEU A 126 -17.08 -7.15 -9.30
CA LEU A 126 -17.25 -5.70 -9.11
C LEU A 126 -17.42 -4.95 -10.46
N ALA A 127 -16.92 -5.49 -11.57
CA ALA A 127 -17.18 -4.95 -12.90
C ALA A 127 -18.69 -5.00 -13.27
N GLN A 128 -19.43 -5.94 -12.68
CA GLN A 128 -20.88 -6.08 -12.82
C GLN A 128 -21.66 -5.53 -11.63
N ASP A 129 -21.01 -4.77 -10.73
CA ASP A 129 -21.65 -4.22 -9.54
C ASP A 129 -22.88 -3.38 -9.90
N ARG A 130 -23.90 -3.37 -9.05
CA ARG A 130 -25.09 -2.52 -9.20
C ARG A 130 -24.75 -1.02 -9.23
N SER A 131 -23.73 -0.59 -8.50
CA SER A 131 -23.32 0.81 -8.44
C SER A 131 -22.48 1.19 -9.65
N ARG A 132 -22.85 2.31 -10.29
CA ARG A 132 -22.05 2.90 -11.36
C ARG A 132 -20.67 3.34 -10.88
N THR A 133 -20.57 3.84 -9.64
CA THR A 133 -19.31 4.30 -9.06
C THR A 133 -18.30 3.16 -8.96
N VAL A 134 -18.73 2.01 -8.44
CA VAL A 134 -17.88 0.81 -8.29
C VAL A 134 -17.41 0.31 -9.66
N ARG A 135 -18.32 0.22 -10.65
CA ARG A 135 -17.94 -0.17 -12.02
C ARG A 135 -16.92 0.79 -12.65
N SER A 136 -17.07 2.09 -12.43
CA SER A 136 -16.10 3.10 -12.91
C SER A 136 -14.73 2.94 -12.25
N LEU A 137 -14.67 2.63 -10.94
CA LEU A 137 -13.41 2.39 -10.24
C LEU A 137 -12.68 1.16 -10.77
N VAL A 138 -13.43 0.07 -11.02
CA VAL A 138 -12.87 -1.15 -11.63
C VAL A 138 -12.31 -0.85 -13.03
N LYS A 139 -13.08 -0.13 -13.85
CA LYS A 139 -12.65 0.26 -15.20
C LYS A 139 -11.37 1.13 -15.15
N TRP A 140 -11.36 2.15 -14.31
CA TRP A 140 -10.20 3.02 -14.12
C TRP A 140 -8.96 2.23 -13.69
N LYS A 141 -9.11 1.29 -12.75
CA LYS A 141 -8.01 0.43 -12.31
C LYS A 141 -7.50 -0.48 -13.43
N ALA A 142 -8.39 -0.99 -14.29
CA ALA A 142 -8.00 -1.80 -15.45
C ALA A 142 -7.26 -0.95 -16.51
N GLU A 143 -7.70 0.28 -16.75
CA GLU A 143 -7.01 1.23 -17.65
C GLU A 143 -5.60 1.53 -17.15
N LEU A 144 -5.42 1.79 -15.85
CA LEU A 144 -4.09 2.00 -15.26
C LEU A 144 -3.17 0.77 -15.39
N ALA A 145 -3.73 -0.44 -15.25
CA ALA A 145 -2.95 -1.66 -15.45
C ALA A 145 -2.47 -1.78 -16.91
N ALA A 146 -3.34 -1.49 -17.88
CA ALA A 146 -2.98 -1.48 -19.30
C ALA A 146 -1.94 -0.40 -19.64
N GLU A 147 -2.03 0.79 -19.06
CA GLU A 147 -1.03 1.86 -19.23
C GLU A 147 0.34 1.45 -18.69
N ALA A 148 0.38 0.80 -17.51
CA ALA A 148 1.62 0.31 -16.91
C ALA A 148 2.28 -0.80 -17.75
N GLU A 149 1.49 -1.70 -18.35
CA GLU A 149 2.00 -2.72 -19.28
C GLU A 149 2.60 -2.09 -20.55
N ASN A 150 1.94 -1.06 -21.12
CA ASN A 150 2.43 -0.37 -22.31
C ASN A 150 3.69 0.49 -22.04
N ALA A 151 3.91 0.94 -20.80
CA ALA A 151 5.11 1.69 -20.42
C ALA A 151 6.34 0.81 -20.12
N GLY A 152 6.17 -0.52 -20.08
CA GLY A 152 7.16 -1.49 -19.62
C GLY A 152 8.16 -2.03 -20.64
N GLU A 153 8.12 -1.61 -21.91
CA GLU A 153 9.16 -2.00 -22.91
C GLU A 153 10.26 -0.91 -23.02
N PRO A 154 11.42 -1.07 -22.35
CA PRO A 154 12.59 -0.32 -22.76
C PRO A 154 13.04 -0.82 -24.13
N GLN A 155 12.88 0.02 -25.16
CA GLN A 155 13.58 -0.14 -26.43
C GLN A 155 15.09 -0.13 -26.16
N ILE A 156 15.68 -1.32 -26.07
CA ILE A 156 17.13 -1.49 -26.08
C ILE A 156 17.60 -1.07 -27.47
N ALA A 157 17.90 0.22 -27.62
CA ALA A 157 18.57 0.74 -28.78
C ALA A 157 19.92 0.03 -28.91
N GLN A 158 20.02 -0.85 -29.91
CA GLN A 158 21.28 -1.36 -30.43
C GLN A 158 22.14 -0.16 -30.84
N THR A 159 22.99 0.32 -29.95
CA THR A 159 24.04 1.27 -30.31
C THR A 159 25.33 0.49 -30.50
N ALA A 160 25.74 0.46 -31.76
CA ALA A 160 26.89 -0.23 -32.31
C ALA A 160 28.20 -0.06 -31.52
N GLU A 161 28.96 -1.15 -31.41
CA GLU A 161 30.40 -1.13 -31.10
C GLU A 161 31.15 -0.21 -32.08
N PRO A 162 31.95 0.76 -31.61
CA PRO A 162 32.96 1.36 -32.46
C PRO A 162 34.15 0.41 -32.55
N ALA A 163 34.41 -0.05 -33.77
CA ALA A 163 35.56 -0.85 -34.15
C ALA A 163 36.88 -0.21 -33.70
N LEU A 164 37.61 -0.90 -32.82
CA LEU A 164 39.04 -0.72 -32.67
C LEU A 164 39.72 -1.21 -33.97
N ARG A 165 40.43 -0.32 -34.63
CA ARG A 165 41.43 -0.65 -35.66
C ARG A 165 42.76 0.00 -35.27
N PRO A 166 43.87 -0.63 -35.69
CA PRO A 166 45.02 -0.98 -34.84
C PRO A 166 45.95 0.18 -34.50
#